data_AF-A0A554KVK3-F1
#
_entry.id   AF-A0A554KVK3-F1
#
_cell.length_a   1.000
_cell.length_b   1.000
_cell.length_c   1.000
_cell.angle_alpha   90.00
_cell.angle_beta   90.00
_cell.angle_gamma   90.00
#
_symmetry.space_group_name_H-M   'P 1'
#
loop_
_entity.id
_entity.type
_entity.pdbx_description
1 polymer ?
#
loop_
_entity_poly.entity_id
_entity_poly.type
_entity_poly.pdbx_seq_one_letter_code
_entity_poly.pdbx_strand_id
1 'polypeptide(L)'
;MTKSLNYDRLLLTTSEAIMAKIRFVKNNEHCKLLDAVGVPYGLILGAESKKVWLIRSLEAGNIALEDLLEKKLVAEDQVQRMLKDMLMAELESIPGIHNKIIRFSMPPNFSSSFNFGVCTNPTCPRPLAHGHIYDNNGGKITKEATSLLTDGFEICEGLAQLGGANTLDGIKLFQQMLAADLSANKTEWYQRYKELSKQTRYKFEEDRGKAIVKELFDGLRHSEKIFADN
;
A
#
# COMPACT_ATOMS: atom_id res chain seq x y z
N MET A 1 -0.13 50.67 -16.65
CA MET A 1 -0.91 49.51 -17.13
C MET A 1 -0.74 48.38 -16.14
N THR A 2 -1.70 48.24 -15.23
CA THR A 2 -1.75 47.17 -14.22
C THR A 2 -3.21 46.81 -14.06
N LYS A 3 -3.65 45.75 -14.75
CA LYS A 3 -5.00 45.22 -14.59
C LYS A 3 -5.02 44.36 -13.33
N SER A 4 -5.60 44.93 -12.28
CA SER A 4 -6.14 44.22 -11.12
C SER A 4 -7.14 43.16 -11.59
N LEU A 5 -6.93 41.90 -11.22
CA LEU A 5 -7.89 40.82 -11.40
C LEU A 5 -8.86 40.85 -10.20
N ASN A 6 -10.11 41.19 -10.49
CA ASN A 6 -11.24 41.19 -9.57
C ASN A 6 -11.40 39.81 -8.91
N TYR A 7 -11.35 39.79 -7.57
CA TYR A 7 -11.58 38.60 -6.74
C TYR A 7 -13.02 38.48 -6.20
N ASP A 8 -13.92 39.39 -6.56
CA ASP A 8 -15.27 39.41 -6.01
C ASP A 8 -16.34 39.15 -7.08
N ARG A 9 -16.70 37.87 -7.23
CA ARG A 9 -18.07 37.38 -7.50
C ARG A 9 -18.05 35.88 -7.76
N LEU A 10 -18.22 35.11 -6.69
CA LEU A 10 -18.90 33.80 -6.71
C LEU A 10 -19.44 33.55 -5.29
N LEU A 11 -20.47 34.32 -4.94
CA LEU A 11 -21.44 33.91 -3.92
C LEU A 11 -22.23 32.75 -4.54
N LEU A 12 -21.81 31.52 -4.25
CA LEU A 12 -22.54 30.31 -4.62
C LEU A 12 -23.59 30.01 -3.55
N THR A 13 -24.83 30.26 -3.95
CA THR A 13 -26.03 29.73 -3.32
C THR A 13 -26.12 28.22 -3.57
N THR A 14 -26.24 27.45 -2.48
CA THR A 14 -26.83 26.10 -2.38
C THR A 14 -26.26 24.96 -3.25
N SER A 15 -25.66 23.98 -2.57
CA SER A 15 -25.53 22.56 -2.98
C SER A 15 -24.77 22.27 -4.29
N GLU A 16 -23.58 22.84 -4.47
CA GLU A 16 -22.61 22.22 -5.38
C GLU A 16 -22.02 20.99 -4.69
N ALA A 17 -22.46 19.80 -5.10
CA ALA A 17 -21.79 18.56 -4.74
C ALA A 17 -20.29 18.72 -5.04
N ILE A 18 -19.45 18.44 -4.04
CA ILE A 18 -17.98 18.44 -4.14
C ILE A 18 -17.60 17.56 -5.34
N MET A 19 -17.27 18.16 -6.49
CA MET A 19 -17.00 17.39 -7.70
C MET A 19 -15.60 16.77 -7.63
N ALA A 20 -15.52 15.55 -7.10
CA ALA A 20 -14.34 14.72 -7.28
C ALA A 20 -14.15 14.43 -8.78
N LYS A 21 -12.90 14.49 -9.26
CA LYS A 21 -12.55 14.13 -10.65
C LYS A 21 -11.51 13.03 -10.63
N ILE A 22 -11.74 11.97 -11.38
CA ILE A 22 -10.71 10.98 -11.66
C ILE A 22 -9.87 11.47 -12.86
N ARG A 23 -8.54 11.37 -12.74
CA ARG A 23 -7.61 11.56 -13.84
C ARG A 23 -6.80 10.29 -13.98
N PHE A 24 -6.68 9.80 -15.21
CA PHE A 24 -5.84 8.65 -15.51
C PHE A 24 -4.47 9.13 -15.96
N VAL A 25 -3.47 8.44 -15.46
CA VAL A 25 -2.10 8.90 -15.51
C VAL A 25 -1.21 7.76 -15.92
N LYS A 26 -0.34 8.05 -16.88
CA LYS A 26 0.75 7.18 -17.33
C LYS A 26 1.99 8.05 -17.44
N ASN A 27 3.06 7.70 -16.73
CA ASN A 27 4.34 8.40 -16.74
C ASN A 27 4.26 9.83 -16.19
N ASN A 28 3.83 10.01 -14.94
CA ASN A 28 3.63 11.37 -14.38
C ASN A 28 4.10 11.48 -12.92
N GLU A 29 5.03 10.61 -12.51
CA GLU A 29 5.81 10.64 -11.27
C GLU A 29 5.01 10.50 -9.96
N HIS A 30 3.70 10.34 -10.03
CA HIS A 30 2.84 10.15 -8.85
C HIS A 30 2.91 8.74 -8.27
N CYS A 31 3.23 7.73 -9.09
CA CYS A 31 3.52 6.38 -8.64
C CYS A 31 4.70 5.84 -9.45
N LYS A 32 5.93 6.08 -8.95
CA LYS A 32 7.15 5.79 -9.71
C LYS A 32 7.35 4.31 -9.97
N LEU A 33 6.85 3.46 -9.07
CA LEU A 33 6.92 2.01 -9.24
C LEU A 33 6.05 1.55 -10.43
N LEU A 34 4.80 2.02 -10.52
CA LEU A 34 3.89 1.65 -11.60
C LEU A 34 4.26 2.29 -12.93
N ASP A 35 4.72 3.55 -12.90
CA ASP A 35 5.25 4.24 -14.07
C ASP A 35 6.40 3.44 -14.70
N ALA A 36 7.35 2.97 -13.89
CA ALA A 36 8.51 2.23 -14.36
C ALA A 36 8.16 0.88 -15.02
N VAL A 37 7.07 0.22 -14.58
CA VAL A 37 6.59 -1.04 -15.18
C VAL A 37 5.49 -0.84 -16.23
N GLY A 38 5.17 0.40 -16.58
CA GLY A 38 4.17 0.73 -17.61
C GLY A 38 2.75 0.33 -17.23
N VAL A 39 2.42 0.35 -15.94
CA VAL A 39 1.06 0.10 -15.43
C VAL A 39 0.31 1.44 -15.31
N PRO A 40 -0.82 1.63 -16.01
CA PRO A 40 -1.65 2.82 -15.82
C PRO A 40 -2.30 2.80 -14.42
N TYR A 41 -2.46 3.99 -13.84
CA TYR A 41 -3.16 4.17 -12.58
C TYR A 41 -4.06 5.41 -12.62
N GLY A 42 -5.08 5.40 -11.77
CA GLY A 42 -5.99 6.54 -11.61
C GLY A 42 -5.59 7.43 -10.44
N LEU A 43 -5.98 8.70 -10.49
CA LEU A 43 -5.90 9.65 -9.39
C LEU A 43 -7.28 10.26 -9.19
N ILE A 44 -7.87 10.10 -8.01
CA ILE A 44 -9.07 10.87 -7.65
C ILE A 44 -8.61 12.15 -6.95
N LEU A 45 -9.00 13.28 -7.51
CA LEU A 45 -8.72 14.61 -6.97
C LEU A 45 -9.98 15.11 -6.26
N GLY A 46 -9.90 15.29 -4.93
CA GLY A 46 -10.94 15.96 -4.17
C GLY A 46 -10.92 17.47 -4.42
N ALA A 47 -12.09 18.11 -4.54
CA ALA A 47 -12.18 19.55 -4.82
C ALA A 47 -11.72 20.43 -3.63
N GLU A 48 -11.87 19.94 -2.38
CA GLU A 48 -11.57 20.73 -1.17
C GLU A 48 -10.35 20.23 -0.39
N SER A 49 -10.08 18.94 -0.39
CA SER A 49 -8.86 18.41 0.18
C SER A 49 -7.81 18.33 -0.93
N LYS A 50 -6.64 18.95 -0.75
CA LYS A 50 -5.43 18.70 -1.57
C LYS A 50 -4.98 17.21 -1.58
N LYS A 51 -5.81 16.31 -1.06
CA LYS A 51 -5.62 14.88 -1.00
C LYS A 51 -5.90 14.28 -2.36
N VAL A 52 -4.87 13.65 -2.91
CA VAL A 52 -4.93 12.86 -4.13
C VAL A 52 -5.05 11.40 -3.71
N TRP A 53 -6.11 10.72 -4.14
CA TRP A 53 -6.25 9.28 -3.92
C TRP A 53 -5.69 8.52 -5.12
N LEU A 54 -4.66 7.71 -4.88
CA LEU A 54 -4.05 6.86 -5.90
C LEU A 54 -4.87 5.58 -6.08
N ILE A 55 -5.42 5.38 -7.27
CA ILE A 55 -6.14 4.19 -7.69
C ILE A 55 -5.19 3.28 -8.46
N ARG A 56 -4.63 2.30 -7.75
CA ARG A 56 -3.57 1.42 -8.28
C ARG A 56 -4.12 0.31 -9.17
N SER A 57 -5.36 -0.10 -8.97
CA SER A 57 -6.01 -1.19 -9.69
C SER A 57 -7.50 -0.95 -9.87
N LEU A 58 -8.16 -1.77 -10.69
CA LEU A 58 -9.62 -1.74 -10.83
C LEU A 58 -10.33 -1.99 -9.49
N GLU A 59 -9.88 -2.97 -8.73
CA GLU A 59 -10.48 -3.34 -7.44
C GLU A 59 -10.35 -2.20 -6.42
N ALA A 60 -9.15 -1.59 -6.35
CA ALA A 60 -8.92 -0.44 -5.47
C ALA A 60 -9.80 0.76 -5.86
N GLY A 61 -10.04 0.96 -7.16
CA GLY A 61 -10.90 2.03 -7.64
C GLY A 61 -12.37 1.79 -7.33
N ASN A 62 -12.86 0.57 -7.50
CA ASN A 62 -14.24 0.22 -7.14
C ASN A 62 -14.49 0.48 -5.65
N ILE A 63 -13.60 0.01 -4.77
CA ILE A 63 -13.69 0.23 -3.31
C ILE A 63 -13.66 1.73 -2.99
N ALA A 64 -12.77 2.49 -3.62
CA ALA A 64 -12.68 3.93 -3.39
C ALA A 64 -13.95 4.66 -3.84
N LEU A 65 -14.53 4.29 -4.98
CA LEU A 65 -15.76 4.90 -5.49
C LEU A 65 -16.99 4.53 -4.64
N GLU A 66 -17.07 3.29 -4.14
CA GLU A 66 -18.09 2.87 -3.18
C GLU A 66 -18.00 3.70 -1.89
N ASP A 67 -16.80 3.84 -1.31
CA ASP A 67 -16.59 4.66 -0.10
C ASP A 67 -16.96 6.14 -0.31
N LEU A 68 -16.63 6.71 -1.48
CA LEU A 68 -17.01 8.08 -1.83
C LEU A 68 -18.53 8.22 -1.99
N LEU A 69 -19.22 7.23 -2.56
CA LEU A 69 -20.67 7.20 -2.72
C LEU A 69 -21.38 7.10 -1.37
N GLU A 70 -20.95 6.18 -0.51
CA GLU A 70 -21.48 6.00 0.85
C GLU A 70 -21.34 7.27 1.68
N LYS A 71 -20.21 7.97 1.55
CA LYS A 71 -19.96 9.26 2.21
C LYS A 71 -20.67 10.44 1.57
N LYS A 72 -21.44 10.21 0.49
CA LYS A 72 -22.16 11.24 -0.28
C LYS A 72 -21.23 12.34 -0.80
N LEU A 73 -19.98 11.99 -1.07
CA LEU A 73 -18.98 12.89 -1.65
C LEU A 73 -19.06 12.92 -3.18
N VAL A 74 -19.70 11.92 -3.78
CA VAL A 74 -19.98 11.84 -5.22
C VAL A 74 -21.41 11.32 -5.43
N ALA A 75 -22.01 11.69 -6.56
CA ALA A 75 -23.31 11.17 -6.98
C ALA A 75 -23.17 9.84 -7.74
N GLU A 76 -24.24 9.04 -7.77
CA GLU A 76 -24.25 7.72 -8.42
C GLU A 76 -23.91 7.80 -9.92
N ASP A 77 -24.42 8.80 -10.63
CA ASP A 77 -24.12 9.03 -12.04
C ASP A 77 -22.64 9.39 -12.28
N GLN A 78 -22.00 10.07 -11.32
CA GLN A 78 -20.57 10.35 -11.35
C GLN A 78 -19.76 9.07 -11.15
N VAL A 79 -20.15 8.20 -10.21
CA VAL A 79 -19.49 6.90 -10.00
C VAL A 79 -19.55 6.05 -11.26
N GLN A 80 -20.71 5.95 -11.90
CA GLN A 80 -20.86 5.19 -13.15
C GLN A 80 -19.96 5.72 -14.28
N ARG A 81 -19.81 7.05 -14.39
CA ARG A 81 -18.85 7.66 -15.33
C ARG A 81 -17.40 7.30 -14.98
N MET A 82 -17.01 7.44 -13.70
CA MET A 82 -15.65 7.13 -13.27
C MET A 82 -15.29 5.65 -13.45
N LEU A 83 -16.23 4.73 -13.20
CA LEU A 83 -16.06 3.30 -13.47
C LEU A 83 -15.82 3.03 -14.96
N LYS A 84 -16.60 3.68 -15.84
CA LYS A 84 -16.41 3.57 -17.29
C LYS A 84 -15.04 4.12 -17.70
N ASP A 85 -14.62 5.24 -17.13
CA ASP A 85 -13.32 5.83 -17.45
C ASP A 85 -12.17 4.93 -16.96
N MET A 86 -12.30 4.26 -15.80
CA MET A 86 -11.31 3.29 -15.30
C MET A 86 -11.14 2.11 -16.26
N LEU A 87 -12.24 1.59 -16.80
CA LEU A 87 -12.22 0.50 -17.78
C LEU A 87 -11.59 0.96 -19.10
N MET A 88 -11.93 2.16 -19.57
CA MET A 88 -11.35 2.75 -20.79
C MET A 88 -9.86 3.07 -20.66
N ALA A 89 -9.39 3.39 -19.45
CA ALA A 89 -7.99 3.66 -19.16
C ALA A 89 -7.16 2.37 -18.99
N GLU A 90 -7.76 1.20 -19.19
CA GLU A 90 -7.10 -0.11 -19.09
C GLU A 90 -6.39 -0.30 -17.74
N LEU A 91 -7.02 0.15 -16.66
CA LEU A 91 -6.50 -0.13 -15.32
C LEU A 91 -6.33 -1.63 -15.13
N GLU A 92 -5.18 -2.01 -14.61
CA GLU A 92 -4.86 -3.41 -14.39
C GLU A 92 -5.59 -3.94 -13.15
N SER A 93 -5.91 -5.23 -13.15
CA SER A 93 -6.27 -5.95 -11.94
C SER A 93 -5.02 -6.17 -11.07
N ILE A 94 -5.18 -6.43 -9.78
CA ILE A 94 -4.04 -6.73 -8.88
C ILE A 94 -3.14 -7.86 -9.46
N PRO A 95 -3.67 -9.00 -9.94
CA PRO A 95 -2.85 -10.02 -10.59
C PRO A 95 -2.14 -9.52 -11.87
N GLY A 96 -2.78 -8.65 -12.64
CA GLY A 96 -2.18 -8.03 -13.83
C GLY A 96 -0.95 -7.19 -13.48
N ILE A 97 -1.06 -6.38 -12.42
CA ILE A 97 0.05 -5.57 -11.88
C ILE A 97 1.20 -6.47 -11.43
N HIS A 98 0.89 -7.49 -10.62
CA HIS A 98 1.90 -8.45 -10.13
C HIS A 98 2.65 -9.12 -11.29
N ASN A 99 1.92 -9.57 -12.31
CA ASN A 99 2.51 -10.17 -13.50
C ASN A 99 3.42 -9.21 -14.26
N LYS A 100 3.05 -7.94 -14.41
CA LYS A 100 3.90 -6.93 -15.04
C LYS A 100 5.18 -6.69 -14.24
N ILE A 101 5.09 -6.61 -12.92
CA ILE A 101 6.26 -6.46 -12.05
C ILE A 101 7.17 -7.69 -12.12
N ILE A 102 6.62 -8.91 -12.08
CA ILE A 102 7.40 -10.16 -12.21
C ILE A 102 8.13 -10.22 -13.55
N ARG A 103 7.48 -9.81 -14.64
CA ARG A 103 8.05 -9.83 -16.00
C ARG A 103 9.02 -8.67 -16.27
N PHE A 104 9.05 -7.66 -15.42
CA PHE A 104 9.97 -6.54 -15.57
C PHE A 104 11.42 -7.03 -15.48
N SER A 105 12.17 -6.85 -16.56
CA SER A 105 13.56 -7.27 -16.65
C SER A 105 14.47 -6.17 -16.11
N MET A 106 15.30 -6.52 -15.12
CA MET A 106 16.30 -5.60 -14.60
C MET A 106 17.39 -5.33 -15.66
N PRO A 107 17.96 -4.12 -15.70
CA PRO A 107 19.11 -3.84 -16.55
C PRO A 107 20.27 -4.82 -16.28
N PRO A 108 21.07 -5.17 -17.30
CA PRO A 108 22.28 -5.97 -17.09
C PRO A 108 23.19 -5.32 -16.05
N ASN A 109 23.77 -6.12 -15.15
CA ASN A 109 24.61 -5.68 -14.03
C ASN A 109 23.91 -4.87 -12.93
N PHE A 110 22.57 -4.76 -12.95
CA PHE A 110 21.84 -4.20 -11.82
C PHE A 110 22.02 -5.09 -10.58
N SER A 111 22.52 -4.49 -9.51
CA SER A 111 22.61 -5.11 -8.19
C SER A 111 21.77 -4.28 -7.23
N SER A 112 20.80 -4.94 -6.60
CA SER A 112 19.89 -4.29 -5.67
C SER A 112 20.63 -3.87 -4.40
N SER A 113 20.37 -2.66 -3.93
CA SER A 113 20.86 -2.16 -2.63
C SER A 113 20.10 -2.80 -1.46
N PHE A 114 18.98 -3.45 -1.75
CA PHE A 114 18.08 -4.03 -0.75
C PHE A 114 17.73 -5.48 -1.09
N ASN A 115 17.43 -6.27 -0.06
CA ASN A 115 16.88 -7.61 -0.20
C ASN A 115 15.75 -7.86 0.80
N PHE A 116 14.73 -8.58 0.34
CA PHE A 116 13.69 -9.13 1.21
C PHE A 116 14.10 -10.51 1.69
N GLY A 117 14.37 -10.62 2.99
CA GLY A 117 14.69 -11.88 3.65
C GLY A 117 13.45 -12.46 4.33
N VAL A 118 12.97 -13.59 3.81
CA VAL A 118 11.86 -14.35 4.40
C VAL A 118 12.29 -14.93 5.74
N CYS A 119 11.40 -14.88 6.72
CA CYS A 119 11.63 -15.52 8.01
C CYS A 119 11.68 -17.05 7.84
N THR A 120 12.83 -17.64 8.19
CA THR A 120 13.06 -19.09 8.15
C THR A 120 13.16 -19.72 9.53
N ASN A 121 12.95 -18.94 10.60
CA ASN A 121 13.07 -19.45 11.96
C ASN A 121 12.00 -20.54 12.22
N PRO A 122 12.39 -21.80 12.49
CA PRO A 122 11.43 -22.89 12.71
C PRO A 122 10.59 -22.71 13.98
N THR A 123 11.02 -21.83 14.89
CA THR A 123 10.29 -21.46 16.11
C THR A 123 9.42 -20.22 15.93
N CYS A 124 9.39 -19.62 14.72
CA CYS A 124 8.52 -18.49 14.46
C CYS A 124 7.05 -18.91 14.60
N PRO A 125 6.24 -18.18 15.40
CA PRO A 125 4.85 -18.54 15.58
C PRO A 125 3.98 -18.14 14.37
N ARG A 126 4.45 -17.21 13.53
CA ARG A 126 3.67 -16.71 12.39
C ARG A 126 3.49 -17.81 11.35
N PRO A 127 2.24 -18.14 10.97
CA PRO A 127 1.98 -19.33 10.16
C PRO A 127 2.02 -19.07 8.65
N LEU A 128 2.02 -17.81 8.23
CA LEU A 128 2.08 -17.39 6.83
C LEU A 128 3.41 -16.68 6.55
N ALA A 129 3.78 -16.64 5.27
CA ALA A 129 5.00 -16.00 4.81
C ALA A 129 5.08 -14.53 5.28
N HIS A 130 6.27 -14.15 5.74
CA HIS A 130 6.61 -12.81 6.18
C HIS A 130 8.13 -12.67 6.20
N GLY A 131 8.63 -11.44 6.25
CA GLY A 131 10.06 -11.20 6.23
C GLY A 131 10.45 -9.78 6.56
N HIS A 132 11.74 -9.50 6.49
CA HIS A 132 12.30 -8.17 6.72
C HIS A 132 13.07 -7.69 5.48
N ILE A 133 13.23 -6.38 5.38
CA ILE A 133 14.10 -5.78 4.37
C ILE A 133 15.46 -5.55 4.99
N TYR A 134 16.50 -5.93 4.25
CA TYR A 134 17.90 -5.77 4.60
C TYR A 134 18.59 -4.90 3.56
N ASP A 135 19.60 -4.14 3.98
CA ASP A 135 20.54 -3.50 3.07
C ASP A 135 21.54 -4.53 2.50
N ASN A 136 22.35 -4.07 1.56
CA ASN A 136 23.41 -4.86 0.92
C ASN A 136 24.55 -5.29 1.86
N ASN A 137 24.64 -4.72 3.07
CA ASN A 137 25.60 -5.10 4.10
C ASN A 137 24.98 -6.10 5.11
N GLY A 138 23.72 -6.51 4.92
CA GLY A 138 22.98 -7.39 5.83
C GLY A 138 22.35 -6.67 7.03
N GLY A 139 22.40 -5.34 7.07
CA GLY A 139 21.75 -4.52 8.07
C GLY A 139 20.23 -4.57 7.91
N LYS A 140 19.51 -4.93 8.98
CA LYS A 140 18.03 -4.95 8.98
C LYS A 140 17.49 -3.52 8.97
N ILE A 141 16.72 -3.18 7.94
CA ILE A 141 16.12 -1.86 7.76
C ILE A 141 14.75 -1.78 8.43
N THR A 142 13.91 -2.79 8.22
CA THR A 142 12.56 -2.77 8.79
C THR A 142 12.56 -3.18 10.25
N LYS A 143 11.92 -2.36 11.10
CA LYS A 143 11.67 -2.71 12.50
C LYS A 143 10.72 -3.91 12.58
N GLU A 144 9.64 -3.85 11.83
CA GLU A 144 8.60 -4.86 11.77
C GLU A 144 8.73 -5.76 10.54
N ALA A 145 8.19 -6.96 10.63
CA ALA A 145 8.16 -7.89 9.51
C ALA A 145 7.00 -7.55 8.57
N THR A 146 7.30 -7.41 7.29
CA THR A 146 6.31 -7.26 6.21
C THR A 146 5.67 -8.62 5.94
N SER A 147 4.35 -8.67 5.96
CA SER A 147 3.56 -9.87 5.67
C SER A 147 2.51 -9.67 4.58
N LEU A 148 2.30 -8.44 4.13
CA LEU A 148 1.30 -8.07 3.15
C LEU A 148 1.95 -7.36 1.95
N LEU A 149 1.50 -7.69 0.74
CA LEU A 149 1.97 -7.00 -0.47
C LEU A 149 1.47 -5.55 -0.53
N THR A 150 0.32 -5.21 0.10
CA THR A 150 -0.09 -3.79 0.23
C THR A 150 0.96 -2.96 0.95
N ASP A 151 1.48 -3.47 2.06
CA ASP A 151 2.49 -2.77 2.87
C ASP A 151 3.84 -2.78 2.14
N GLY A 152 4.17 -3.93 1.53
CA GLY A 152 5.35 -4.07 0.68
C GLY A 152 5.39 -3.09 -0.48
N PHE A 153 4.23 -2.85 -1.12
CA PHE A 153 4.11 -1.90 -2.22
C PHE A 153 4.38 -0.48 -1.75
N GLU A 154 3.84 -0.08 -0.60
CA GLU A 154 4.05 1.26 -0.04
C GLU A 154 5.52 1.52 0.28
N ILE A 155 6.21 0.50 0.81
CA ILE A 155 7.65 0.58 1.06
C ILE A 155 8.42 0.72 -0.26
N CYS A 156 8.09 -0.11 -1.26
CA CYS A 156 8.76 -0.09 -2.56
C CYS A 156 8.50 1.21 -3.34
N GLU A 157 7.30 1.77 -3.26
CA GLU A 157 6.97 3.07 -3.83
C GLU A 157 7.69 4.19 -3.09
N GLY A 158 7.77 4.15 -1.76
CA GLY A 158 8.55 5.11 -0.96
C GLY A 158 10.03 5.12 -1.35
N LEU A 159 10.62 3.95 -1.61
CA LEU A 159 11.96 3.83 -2.19
C LEU A 159 12.00 4.42 -3.60
N ALA A 160 11.06 4.02 -4.46
CA ALA A 160 11.02 4.48 -5.84
C ALA A 160 10.93 6.01 -5.95
N GLN A 161 10.20 6.67 -5.04
CA GLN A 161 10.08 8.13 -4.95
C GLN A 161 11.40 8.86 -4.78
N LEU A 162 12.40 8.24 -4.14
CA LEU A 162 13.76 8.79 -4.05
C LEU A 162 14.46 8.89 -5.43
N GLY A 163 13.93 8.19 -6.44
CA GLY A 163 14.35 8.29 -7.84
C GLY A 163 15.65 7.55 -8.17
N GLY A 164 15.99 7.54 -9.47
CA GLY A 164 17.20 6.90 -9.98
C GLY A 164 17.20 5.39 -9.77
N ALA A 165 18.31 4.85 -9.27
CA ALA A 165 18.46 3.42 -8.98
C ALA A 165 17.42 2.90 -7.96
N ASN A 166 16.90 3.76 -7.08
CA ASN A 166 15.93 3.37 -6.07
C ASN A 166 14.59 2.88 -6.65
N THR A 167 14.25 3.32 -7.87
CA THR A 167 13.07 2.80 -8.57
C THR A 167 13.27 1.33 -8.96
N LEU A 168 14.43 0.97 -9.48
CA LEU A 168 14.77 -0.42 -9.81
C LEU A 168 14.89 -1.28 -8.55
N ASP A 169 15.47 -0.73 -7.48
CA ASP A 169 15.50 -1.35 -6.15
C ASP A 169 14.09 -1.68 -5.65
N GLY A 170 13.16 -0.72 -5.73
CA GLY A 170 11.76 -0.91 -5.35
C GLY A 170 11.10 -2.03 -6.15
N ILE A 171 11.30 -2.08 -7.48
CA ILE A 171 10.76 -3.16 -8.32
C ILE A 171 11.37 -4.51 -7.91
N LYS A 172 12.69 -4.57 -7.72
CA LYS A 172 13.39 -5.81 -7.39
C LYS A 172 12.95 -6.36 -6.03
N LEU A 173 12.80 -5.47 -5.07
CA LEU A 173 12.33 -5.82 -3.74
C LEU A 173 10.89 -6.32 -3.77
N PHE A 174 10.00 -5.67 -4.54
CA PHE A 174 8.64 -6.13 -4.71
C PHE A 174 8.55 -7.50 -5.42
N GLN A 175 9.42 -7.75 -6.42
CA GLN A 175 9.56 -9.08 -7.03
C GLN A 175 9.93 -10.16 -6.00
N GLN A 176 10.83 -9.86 -5.06
CA GLN A 176 11.20 -10.80 -4.00
C GLN A 176 10.04 -11.06 -3.03
N MET A 177 9.24 -10.03 -2.70
CA MET A 177 8.04 -10.19 -1.88
C MET A 177 6.96 -11.03 -2.57
N LEU A 178 6.77 -10.84 -3.89
CA LEU A 178 5.88 -11.67 -4.70
C LEU A 178 6.37 -13.12 -4.75
N ALA A 179 7.67 -13.34 -4.95
CA ALA A 179 8.27 -14.68 -4.94
C ALA A 179 8.19 -15.37 -3.57
N ALA A 180 8.16 -14.59 -2.48
CA ALA A 180 7.96 -15.09 -1.13
C ALA A 180 6.49 -15.45 -0.81
N ASP A 181 5.57 -15.25 -1.75
CA ASP A 181 4.15 -15.58 -1.61
C ASP A 181 3.48 -14.90 -0.39
N LEU A 182 3.83 -13.63 -0.17
CA LEU A 182 3.13 -12.80 0.81
C LEU A 182 1.66 -12.63 0.40
N SER A 183 0.77 -12.56 1.39
CA SER A 183 -0.66 -12.30 1.12
C SER A 183 -0.85 -10.91 0.51
N ALA A 184 -1.75 -10.74 -0.45
CA ALA A 184 -1.92 -9.44 -1.10
C ALA A 184 -2.37 -8.36 -0.11
N ASN A 185 -3.31 -8.70 0.77
CA ASN A 185 -3.89 -7.79 1.75
C ASN A 185 -4.39 -8.54 3.00
N LYS A 186 -4.93 -7.81 3.98
CA LYS A 186 -5.45 -8.37 5.24
C LYS A 186 -6.57 -9.39 5.04
N THR A 187 -7.45 -9.17 4.06
CA THR A 187 -8.58 -10.06 3.76
C THR A 187 -8.08 -11.40 3.26
N GLU A 188 -7.17 -11.40 2.28
CA GLU A 188 -6.55 -12.62 1.77
C GLU A 188 -5.73 -13.31 2.87
N TRP A 189 -4.96 -12.56 3.66
CA TRP A 189 -4.21 -13.11 4.79
C TRP A 189 -5.14 -13.89 5.74
N TYR A 190 -6.29 -13.31 6.07
CA TYR A 190 -7.25 -13.95 6.97
C TYR A 190 -7.92 -15.18 6.35
N GLN A 191 -8.19 -15.14 5.05
CA GLN A 191 -8.70 -16.31 4.31
C GLN A 191 -7.67 -17.45 4.31
N ARG A 192 -6.43 -17.17 3.91
CA ARG A 192 -5.32 -18.14 3.95
C ARG A 192 -5.10 -18.68 5.35
N TYR A 193 -5.20 -17.82 6.37
CA TYR A 193 -5.12 -18.23 7.76
C TYR A 193 -6.23 -19.22 8.14
N LYS A 194 -7.48 -18.96 7.75
CA LYS A 194 -8.62 -19.87 8.01
C LYS A 194 -8.47 -21.25 7.37
N GLU A 195 -7.81 -21.31 6.22
CA GLU A 195 -7.53 -22.54 5.47
C GLU A 195 -6.45 -23.39 6.14
N LEU A 196 -5.67 -22.83 7.08
CA LEU A 196 -4.71 -23.60 7.87
C LEU A 196 -5.39 -24.61 8.81
N SER A 197 -4.63 -25.67 9.11
CA SER A 197 -5.04 -26.69 10.08
C SER A 197 -5.41 -26.05 11.44
N LYS A 198 -6.36 -26.67 12.14
CA LYS A 198 -6.76 -26.22 13.49
C LYS A 198 -5.57 -26.17 14.45
N GLN A 199 -4.65 -27.12 14.34
CA GLN A 199 -3.45 -27.19 15.18
C GLN A 199 -2.51 -26.00 14.92
N THR A 200 -2.26 -25.67 13.66
CA THR A 200 -1.42 -24.52 13.28
C THR A 200 -2.01 -23.21 13.81
N ARG A 201 -3.33 -23.02 13.63
CA ARG A 201 -4.03 -21.83 14.12
C ARG A 201 -4.02 -21.75 15.65
N TYR A 202 -4.32 -22.85 16.34
CA TYR A 202 -4.30 -22.88 17.80
C TYR A 202 -2.93 -22.48 18.36
N LYS A 203 -1.86 -23.07 17.82
CA LYS A 203 -0.49 -22.74 18.22
C LYS A 203 -0.18 -21.25 18.01
N PHE A 204 -0.56 -20.71 16.86
CA PHE A 204 -0.36 -19.28 16.57
C PHE A 204 -1.13 -18.37 17.54
N GLU A 205 -2.40 -18.67 17.84
CA GLU A 205 -3.19 -17.87 18.79
C GLU A 205 -2.66 -17.99 20.22
N GLU A 206 -2.21 -19.18 20.63
CA GLU A 206 -1.59 -19.39 21.93
C GLU A 206 -0.31 -18.55 22.08
N ASP A 207 0.58 -18.61 21.09
CA ASP A 207 1.83 -17.85 21.08
C ASP A 207 1.57 -16.34 21.01
N ARG A 208 0.56 -15.91 20.23
CA ARG A 208 0.12 -14.51 20.17
C ARG A 208 -0.44 -14.04 21.52
N GLY A 209 -1.25 -14.86 22.17
CA GLY A 209 -1.79 -14.57 23.51
C GLY A 209 -0.69 -14.42 24.55
N LYS A 210 0.31 -15.31 24.55
CA LYS A 210 1.48 -15.21 25.45
C LYS A 210 2.28 -13.94 25.22
N ALA A 211 2.48 -13.54 23.96
CA ALA A 211 3.19 -12.30 23.62
C ALA A 211 2.46 -11.05 24.14
N ILE A 212 1.14 -10.96 23.93
CA ILE A 212 0.32 -9.84 24.42
C ILE A 212 0.38 -9.75 25.95
N VAL A 213 0.21 -10.89 26.64
CA VAL A 213 0.29 -10.93 28.11
C VAL A 213 1.66 -10.45 28.58
N LYS A 214 2.75 -10.90 27.94
CA LYS A 214 4.11 -10.46 28.26
C LYS A 214 4.28 -8.95 28.08
N GLU A 215 3.84 -8.39 26.96
CA GLU A 215 3.92 -6.94 26.70
C GLU A 215 3.15 -6.13 27.74
N LEU A 216 1.96 -6.59 28.15
CA LEU A 216 1.18 -5.95 29.21
C LEU A 216 1.92 -5.96 30.55
N PHE A 217 2.52 -7.09 30.95
CA PHE A 217 3.28 -7.19 32.20
C PHE A 217 4.58 -6.37 32.17
N ASP A 218 5.29 -6.36 31.05
CA ASP A 218 6.51 -5.56 30.89
C ASP A 218 6.18 -4.05 30.93
N GLY A 219 5.06 -3.64 30.32
CA GLY A 219 4.55 -2.27 30.40
C GLY A 219 4.15 -1.86 31.82
N LEU A 220 3.48 -2.73 32.57
CA LEU A 220 3.12 -2.49 33.96
C LEU A 220 4.35 -2.30 34.85
N ARG A 221 5.37 -3.17 34.73
CA ARG A 221 6.63 -3.03 35.48
C ARG A 221 7.40 -1.77 35.14
N HIS A 222 7.34 -1.31 33.88
CA HIS A 222 7.97 -0.06 33.48
C HIS A 222 7.26 1.14 34.11
N SER A 223 5.93 1.11 34.20
CA SER A 223 5.16 2.16 34.88
C SER A 223 5.44 2.20 36.39
N GLU A 224 5.50 1.05 37.07
CA GLU A 224 5.81 0.97 38.50
C GLU A 224 7.20 1.54 38.83
N LYS A 225 8.17 1.33 37.94
CA LYS A 225 9.53 1.87 38.10
C LYS A 225 9.57 3.39 37.96
N ILE A 226 8.81 3.95 37.02
CA ILE A 226 8.65 5.42 36.87
C ILE A 226 7.95 6.03 38.09
N PHE A 227 7.00 5.32 38.72
CA PHE A 227 6.37 5.77 39.95
C PHE A 227 7.23 5.59 41.20
N ALA A 228 8.21 4.68 41.19
CA ALA A 228 9.15 4.48 42.31
C ALA A 228 10.37 5.41 42.26
N ASP A 229 10.70 5.95 41.08
CA ASP A 229 11.82 6.88 40.85
C ASP A 229 11.39 8.37 40.87
N ASN A 230 10.12 8.67 41.19
CA ASN A 230 9.58 10.01 41.47
C ASN A 230 9.20 10.16 42.94
#